data_AF-A0A1H8M224-F1
#
_entry.id   AF-A0A1H8M224-F1
#
_cell.length_a   1.000
_cell.length_b   1.000
_cell.length_c   1.000
_cell.angle_alpha   90.00
_cell.angle_beta   90.00
_cell.angle_gamma   90.00
#
_symmetry.space_group_name_H-M   'P 1'
#
loop_
_entity.id
_entity.type
_entity.pdbx_description
1 polymer ?
#
loop_
_entity_poly.entity_id
_entity_poly.type
_entity_poly.pdbx_seq_one_letter_code
_entity_poly.pdbx_strand_id
1 'polypeptide(L)'
;MNLHSKLFSGNQRLESCAVSDPSHVTNGDHGLHVFLIQQAVRVLDAADIARAELDSFAYGKSTADAVLAYKQKRSIINPAYETQADNIVGKMTIRQLDREMLALEIGVLRLGGAAALFRGFALLGSGAVVANTPQVVIISEAKLAFSLWATQVVDFFTRSKTRIANVSVEGATSPQDIAKVYDTAAALAGSGGIVIINAGHGFPSATGVRDDGRLDLAPHQRFMVGGRNNVLVGEKDPPDPQFGNVKMHTSVFYDEDPGLPRHSKKRDDETVNKGASGAKARLANFAAYDSICRSFKTKKLHGVVLLTCRVGQSSGLMRKVATQWGCPVIGYQRKVVGEVTRDFIGKKLVKTRSRLFAEGDGPGTGTNVPMGEIFIPLANDMVIFK
;
A
#
# COMPACT_ATOMS: atom_id res chain seq x y z
N MET A 1 -10.44 -22.51 23.61
CA MET A 1 -10.93 -21.16 23.94
C MET A 1 -10.96 -20.41 22.65
N ASN A 2 -12.06 -19.75 22.32
CA ASN A 2 -12.14 -19.03 21.06
C ASN A 2 -11.39 -17.71 21.20
N LEU A 3 -10.52 -17.42 20.23
CA LEU A 3 -9.86 -16.12 20.10
C LEU A 3 -10.83 -15.16 19.41
N HIS A 4 -10.75 -13.89 19.75
CA HIS A 4 -11.79 -12.91 19.40
C HIS A 4 -11.37 -11.92 18.32
N SER A 5 -10.06 -11.67 18.17
CA SER A 5 -9.56 -10.83 17.08
C SER A 5 -9.85 -11.49 15.73
N LYS A 6 -10.15 -10.70 14.70
CA LYS A 6 -10.26 -11.15 13.32
C LYS A 6 -8.97 -11.79 12.82
N LEU A 7 -7.82 -11.36 13.35
CA LEU A 7 -6.53 -11.95 13.01
C LEU A 7 -6.42 -13.41 13.47
N PHE A 8 -6.85 -13.75 14.69
CA PHE A 8 -6.62 -15.09 15.26
C PHE A 8 -7.86 -15.99 15.33
N SER A 9 -9.07 -15.42 15.37
CA SER A 9 -10.32 -16.18 15.44
C SER A 9 -10.42 -17.22 14.33
N GLY A 10 -10.87 -18.43 14.69
CA GLY A 10 -11.04 -19.54 13.75
C GLY A 10 -9.75 -20.26 13.36
N ASN A 11 -8.57 -19.81 13.83
CA ASN A 11 -7.35 -20.60 13.71
C ASN A 11 -7.28 -21.64 14.83
N GLN A 12 -7.61 -22.90 14.51
CA GLN A 12 -7.68 -23.98 15.49
C GLN A 12 -6.36 -24.18 16.26
N ARG A 13 -5.20 -24.03 15.60
CA ARG A 13 -3.88 -24.21 16.24
C ARG A 13 -3.62 -23.14 17.31
N LEU A 14 -4.00 -21.89 17.05
CA LEU A 14 -3.88 -20.78 18.02
C LEU A 14 -4.94 -20.85 19.13
N GLU A 15 -6.16 -21.28 18.82
CA GLU A 15 -7.21 -21.52 19.83
C GLU A 15 -6.85 -22.67 20.78
N SER A 16 -6.15 -23.71 20.27
CA SER A 16 -5.53 -24.75 21.10
C SER A 16 -4.36 -24.19 21.92
N CYS A 17 -3.50 -23.35 21.33
CA CYS A 17 -2.43 -22.64 22.06
C CYS A 17 -2.97 -21.82 23.24
N ALA A 18 -4.17 -21.26 23.10
CA ALA A 18 -4.82 -20.49 24.15
C ALA A 18 -5.29 -21.33 25.35
N VAL A 19 -5.28 -22.67 25.27
CA VAL A 19 -5.77 -23.56 26.35
C VAL A 19 -4.85 -24.73 26.69
N SER A 20 -3.89 -25.11 25.84
CA SER A 20 -3.09 -26.32 25.99
C SER A 20 -1.59 -26.04 25.82
N ASP A 21 -0.76 -26.47 26.78
CA ASP A 21 0.71 -26.24 26.76
C ASP A 21 1.41 -26.99 25.61
N PRO A 22 1.04 -28.25 25.27
CA PRO A 22 1.52 -28.92 24.06
C PRO A 22 1.23 -28.16 22.76
N SER A 23 0.32 -27.19 22.81
CA SER A 23 -0.02 -26.32 21.70
C SER A 23 0.67 -24.97 21.75
N HIS A 24 1.70 -24.77 22.57
CA HIS A 24 2.52 -23.55 22.46
C HIS A 24 3.21 -23.46 21.09
N VAL A 25 3.52 -22.24 20.66
CA VAL A 25 4.26 -21.98 19.41
C VAL A 25 5.67 -21.54 19.77
N THR A 26 6.66 -22.20 19.19
CA THR A 26 8.07 -22.16 19.57
C THR A 26 8.98 -22.03 18.35
N ASN A 27 10.27 -21.79 18.59
CA ASN A 27 11.27 -21.72 17.53
C ASN A 27 11.33 -23.06 16.75
N GLY A 28 11.29 -22.97 15.42
CA GLY A 28 11.20 -24.10 14.50
C GLY A 28 9.79 -24.43 14.01
N ASP A 29 8.74 -23.92 14.67
CA ASP A 29 7.38 -24.05 14.15
C ASP A 29 7.22 -23.31 12.81
N HIS A 30 6.30 -23.78 11.96
CA HIS A 30 6.01 -23.13 10.69
C HIS A 30 4.54 -23.25 10.30
N GLY A 31 4.07 -22.30 9.49
CA GLY A 31 2.73 -22.30 8.89
C GLY A 31 1.87 -21.12 9.32
N LEU A 32 0.59 -21.16 8.96
CA LEU A 32 -0.32 -20.01 9.09
C LEU A 32 -0.38 -19.43 10.51
N HIS A 33 -0.37 -20.29 11.54
CA HIS A 33 -0.42 -19.83 12.94
C HIS A 33 0.80 -18.97 13.32
N VAL A 34 2.00 -19.30 12.82
CA VAL A 34 3.21 -18.49 12.98
C VAL A 34 3.07 -17.17 12.24
N PHE A 35 2.62 -17.20 10.98
CA PHE A 35 2.40 -15.99 10.20
C PHE A 35 1.47 -15.00 10.91
N LEU A 36 0.38 -15.47 11.49
CA LEU A 36 -0.55 -14.61 12.23
C LEU A 36 0.11 -13.98 13.47
N ILE A 37 0.94 -14.73 14.19
CA ILE A 37 1.74 -14.19 15.31
C ILE A 37 2.71 -13.12 14.81
N GLN A 38 3.46 -13.41 13.74
CA GLN A 38 4.39 -12.46 13.10
C GLN A 38 3.65 -11.18 12.72
N GLN A 39 2.47 -11.28 12.11
CA GLN A 39 1.68 -10.10 11.77
C GLN A 39 1.22 -9.33 13.01
N ALA A 40 0.79 -10.00 14.07
CA ALA A 40 0.36 -9.33 15.29
C ALA A 40 1.50 -8.53 15.94
N VAL A 41 2.69 -9.12 16.10
CA VAL A 41 3.83 -8.40 16.72
C VAL A 41 4.36 -7.28 15.81
N ARG A 42 4.29 -7.44 14.49
CA ARG A 42 4.59 -6.36 13.54
C ARG A 42 3.57 -5.23 13.62
N VAL A 43 2.29 -5.55 13.76
CA VAL A 43 1.22 -4.56 13.88
C VAL A 43 1.26 -3.82 15.21
N LEU A 44 1.49 -4.53 16.31
CA LEU A 44 1.42 -3.97 17.67
C LEU A 44 2.72 -3.24 18.06
N ASP A 45 3.88 -3.73 17.62
CA ASP A 45 5.19 -3.22 18.06
C ASP A 45 6.14 -2.84 16.91
N ALA A 46 5.72 -2.87 15.64
CA ALA A 46 6.59 -2.61 14.48
C ALA A 46 7.85 -3.49 14.45
N ALA A 47 7.72 -4.74 14.90
CA ALA A 47 8.82 -5.69 14.96
C ALA A 47 9.49 -5.89 13.59
N ASP A 48 10.83 -5.92 13.57
CA ASP A 48 11.61 -6.28 12.39
C ASP A 48 11.82 -7.79 12.37
N ILE A 49 11.17 -8.47 11.42
CA ILE A 49 11.23 -9.92 11.25
C ILE A 49 11.92 -10.19 9.91
N ALA A 50 12.94 -11.03 9.96
CA ALA A 50 13.76 -11.38 8.83
C ALA A 50 12.89 -11.88 7.69
N ARG A 51 13.22 -11.43 6.48
CA ARG A 51 12.39 -11.67 5.34
C ARG A 51 12.18 -13.16 5.03
N ALA A 52 13.23 -13.96 5.13
CA ALA A 52 13.14 -15.40 4.91
C ALA A 52 12.10 -16.07 5.82
N GLU A 53 11.98 -15.64 7.08
CA GLU A 53 11.00 -16.18 8.04
C GLU A 53 9.56 -15.79 7.69
N LEU A 54 9.36 -14.58 7.16
CA LEU A 54 8.05 -14.13 6.68
C LEU A 54 7.64 -14.87 5.40
N ASP A 55 8.58 -15.12 4.49
CA ASP A 55 8.31 -15.84 3.23
C ASP A 55 7.96 -17.32 3.49
N SER A 56 8.59 -17.96 4.47
CA SER A 56 8.36 -19.37 4.80
C SER A 56 7.38 -19.61 5.95
N PHE A 57 6.79 -18.55 6.51
CA PHE A 57 5.99 -18.58 7.75
C PHE A 57 6.68 -19.36 8.88
N ALA A 58 8.00 -19.21 9.00
CA ALA A 58 8.80 -19.95 9.96
C ALA A 58 9.04 -19.11 11.21
N TYR A 59 8.92 -19.74 12.37
CA TYR A 59 9.22 -19.15 13.65
C TYR A 59 10.72 -19.32 13.87
N GLY A 60 11.52 -18.48 13.22
CA GLY A 60 12.97 -18.47 13.36
C GLY A 60 13.43 -17.51 14.45
N LYS A 61 14.71 -17.15 14.38
CA LYS A 61 15.35 -16.30 15.39
C LYS A 61 14.71 -14.91 15.46
N SER A 62 14.44 -14.26 14.34
CA SER A 62 13.90 -12.90 14.34
C SER A 62 12.43 -12.85 14.81
N THR A 63 11.64 -13.87 14.52
CA THR A 63 10.29 -14.03 15.10
C THR A 63 10.36 -14.26 16.61
N ALA A 64 11.29 -15.10 17.06
CA ALA A 64 11.50 -15.35 18.48
C ALA A 64 11.94 -14.09 19.24
N ASP A 65 12.87 -13.32 18.68
CA ASP A 65 13.33 -12.05 19.25
C ASP A 65 12.18 -11.02 19.31
N ALA A 66 11.34 -10.96 18.27
CA ALA A 66 10.16 -10.10 18.22
C ALA A 66 9.13 -10.45 19.32
N VAL A 67 8.86 -11.75 19.53
CA VAL A 67 7.95 -12.21 20.59
C VAL A 67 8.54 -11.94 21.97
N LEU A 68 9.84 -12.16 22.16
CA LEU A 68 10.51 -11.84 23.42
C LEU A 68 10.38 -10.34 23.74
N ALA A 69 10.68 -9.46 22.78
CA ALA A 69 10.54 -8.02 22.95
C ALA A 69 9.09 -7.61 23.27
N TYR A 70 8.11 -8.21 22.57
CA TYR A 70 6.68 -7.99 22.83
C TYR A 70 6.30 -8.36 24.27
N LYS A 71 6.76 -9.53 24.74
CA LYS A 71 6.50 -10.04 26.10
C LYS A 71 7.17 -9.17 27.16
N GLN A 72 8.44 -8.80 26.97
CA GLN A 72 9.19 -7.93 27.88
C GLN A 72 8.50 -6.59 28.07
N LYS A 73 8.06 -5.95 26.97
CA LYS A 73 7.37 -4.65 27.00
C LYS A 73 6.05 -4.68 27.78
N ARG A 74 5.40 -5.84 27.87
CA ARG A 74 4.09 -6.04 28.53
C ARG A 74 4.19 -6.82 29.83
N SER A 75 5.40 -7.15 30.27
CA SER A 75 5.65 -8.01 31.44
C SER A 75 4.85 -9.32 31.41
N ILE A 76 4.77 -9.97 30.24
CA ILE A 76 4.07 -11.26 30.08
C ILE A 76 5.01 -12.38 30.55
N ILE A 77 4.97 -12.67 31.85
CA ILE A 77 5.71 -13.75 32.49
C ILE A 77 4.75 -14.60 33.32
N ASN A 78 5.03 -15.90 33.43
CA ASN A 78 4.37 -16.73 34.43
C ASN A 78 5.30 -16.88 35.65
N PRO A 79 5.11 -16.09 36.73
CA PRO A 79 6.04 -16.06 37.86
C PRO A 79 6.12 -17.38 38.63
N ALA A 80 5.20 -18.32 38.39
CA ALA A 80 5.27 -19.67 38.96
C ALA A 80 6.38 -20.53 38.33
N TYR A 81 6.81 -20.22 37.10
CA TYR A 81 7.78 -21.03 36.35
C TYR A 81 8.95 -20.22 35.77
N GLU A 82 8.76 -18.92 35.54
CA GLU A 82 9.69 -18.06 34.82
C GLU A 82 10.02 -16.81 35.65
N THR A 83 11.31 -16.48 35.72
CA THR A 83 11.79 -15.21 36.29
C THR A 83 12.03 -14.14 35.23
N GLN A 84 12.05 -14.53 33.94
CA GLN A 84 12.23 -13.65 32.80
C GLN A 84 11.30 -14.08 31.66
N ALA A 85 10.91 -13.14 30.81
CA ALA A 85 10.15 -13.46 29.62
C ALA A 85 10.97 -14.37 28.69
N ASP A 86 10.36 -15.44 28.22
CA ASP A 86 10.92 -16.29 27.16
C ASP A 86 10.45 -15.81 25.76
N ASN A 87 10.83 -16.55 24.72
CA ASN A 87 10.44 -16.32 23.34
C ASN A 87 9.37 -17.30 22.83
N ILE A 88 8.58 -17.89 23.74
CA ILE A 88 7.52 -18.85 23.44
C ILE A 88 6.16 -18.14 23.46
N VAL A 89 5.36 -18.40 22.42
CA VAL A 89 3.96 -17.99 22.42
C VAL A 89 3.14 -19.07 23.11
N GLY A 90 2.97 -18.90 24.42
CA GLY A 90 2.08 -19.72 25.23
C GLY A 90 0.71 -19.11 25.46
N LYS A 91 -0.10 -19.72 26.33
CA LYS A 91 -1.47 -19.30 26.67
C LYS A 91 -1.58 -17.80 27.00
N MET A 92 -0.68 -17.29 27.84
CA MET A 92 -0.71 -15.87 28.25
C MET A 92 -0.39 -14.95 27.08
N THR A 93 0.63 -15.29 26.29
CA THR A 93 1.07 -14.50 25.13
C THR A 93 -0.01 -14.43 24.07
N ILE A 94 -0.61 -15.57 23.66
CA ILE A 94 -1.61 -15.56 22.59
C ILE A 94 -2.91 -14.86 23.02
N ARG A 95 -3.32 -14.99 24.29
CA ARG A 95 -4.48 -14.26 24.82
C ARG A 95 -4.23 -12.75 24.87
N GLN A 96 -3.02 -12.32 25.22
CA GLN A 96 -2.67 -10.91 25.24
C GLN A 96 -2.60 -10.33 23.82
N LEU A 97 -1.95 -11.04 22.88
CA LEU A 97 -1.94 -10.67 21.47
C LEU A 97 -3.37 -10.55 20.94
N ASP A 98 -4.24 -11.52 21.23
CA ASP A 98 -5.63 -11.51 20.79
C ASP A 98 -6.42 -10.33 21.35
N ARG A 99 -6.27 -10.06 22.65
CA ARG A 99 -6.90 -8.92 23.31
C ARG A 99 -6.46 -7.60 22.69
N GLU A 100 -5.16 -7.42 22.44
CA GLU A 100 -4.64 -6.18 21.87
C GLU A 100 -5.00 -6.01 20.40
N MET A 101 -4.94 -7.10 19.62
CA MET A 101 -5.40 -7.10 18.23
C MET A 101 -6.90 -6.81 18.15
N LEU A 102 -7.72 -7.45 18.99
CA LEU A 102 -9.15 -7.16 19.07
C LEU A 102 -9.36 -5.69 19.41
N ALA A 103 -8.70 -5.18 20.45
CA ALA A 103 -8.83 -3.79 20.85
C ALA A 103 -8.39 -2.82 19.75
N LEU A 104 -7.38 -3.16 18.94
CA LEU A 104 -7.00 -2.41 17.75
C LEU A 104 -8.10 -2.49 16.68
N GLU A 105 -8.66 -3.67 16.43
CA GLU A 105 -9.71 -3.94 15.44
C GLU A 105 -11.07 -3.30 15.78
N ILE A 106 -11.38 -3.10 17.06
CA ILE A 106 -12.61 -2.43 17.50
C ILE A 106 -12.36 -0.96 17.86
N GLY A 107 -11.14 -0.46 17.68
CA GLY A 107 -10.76 0.93 17.92
C GLY A 107 -10.72 1.35 19.40
N VAL A 108 -10.67 0.38 20.33
CA VAL A 108 -10.60 0.59 21.78
C VAL A 108 -9.17 0.83 22.26
N LEU A 109 -8.16 0.26 21.59
CA LEU A 109 -6.76 0.53 21.91
C LEU A 109 -6.37 1.94 21.42
N ARG A 110 -6.68 2.94 22.24
CA ARG A 110 -6.26 4.34 22.07
C ARG A 110 -4.82 4.50 22.53
N LEU A 111 -3.84 4.05 21.75
CA LEU A 111 -2.43 4.43 21.91
C LEU A 111 -1.65 3.93 20.69
N GLY A 112 -1.28 4.84 19.79
CA GLY A 112 -0.13 4.71 18.91
C GLY A 112 -0.09 3.62 17.83
N GLY A 113 -0.92 2.57 17.84
CA GLY A 113 -0.75 1.37 17.00
C GLY A 113 -1.17 1.51 15.51
N ALA A 114 -2.30 2.15 15.23
CA ALA A 114 -2.67 2.51 13.85
C ALA A 114 -1.69 3.53 13.26
N ALA A 115 -1.23 4.46 14.11
CA ALA A 115 -0.12 5.35 13.78
C ALA A 115 1.20 4.58 13.68
N ALA A 116 1.40 3.44 14.33
CA ALA A 116 2.62 2.61 14.29
C ALA A 116 2.77 1.85 12.97
N LEU A 117 1.67 1.40 12.38
CA LEU A 117 1.66 0.80 11.03
C LEU A 117 2.05 1.83 9.95
N PHE A 118 1.56 3.07 10.06
CA PHE A 118 2.00 4.17 9.20
C PHE A 118 3.34 4.79 9.65
N ARG A 119 3.70 4.72 10.93
CA ARG A 119 5.02 5.12 11.46
C ARG A 119 6.10 4.09 11.12
N GLY A 120 5.76 2.82 10.90
CA GLY A 120 6.66 1.82 10.34
C GLY A 120 7.03 2.19 8.90
N PHE A 121 6.07 2.72 8.12
CA PHE A 121 6.37 3.40 6.87
C PHE A 121 7.09 4.75 7.06
N ALA A 122 6.89 5.43 8.20
CA ALA A 122 7.57 6.68 8.53
C ALA A 122 9.04 6.56 8.96
N LEU A 123 9.38 5.50 9.69
CA LEU A 123 10.67 5.25 10.31
C LEU A 123 11.69 4.62 9.35
N LEU A 124 11.29 4.17 8.16
CA LEU A 124 12.20 3.69 7.10
C LEU A 124 12.91 4.83 6.33
N GLY A 125 12.75 6.09 6.76
CA GLY A 125 13.29 7.25 6.04
C GLY A 125 13.91 8.36 6.89
N SER A 126 13.42 8.60 8.12
CA SER A 126 13.86 9.78 8.87
C SER A 126 13.57 9.61 10.36
N GLY A 127 14.60 9.67 11.19
CA GLY A 127 14.53 9.55 12.66
C GLY A 127 13.87 10.74 13.37
N ALA A 128 12.88 11.40 12.77
CA ALA A 128 12.20 12.55 13.34
C ALA A 128 10.82 12.15 13.89
N VAL A 129 10.60 12.41 15.17
CA VAL A 129 9.30 12.27 15.82
C VAL A 129 8.40 13.42 15.36
N VAL A 130 7.45 13.16 14.46
CA VAL A 130 6.46 14.16 14.03
C VAL A 130 5.36 14.25 15.09
N ALA A 131 5.16 15.44 15.67
CA ALA A 131 4.19 15.69 16.75
C ALA A 131 2.72 15.52 16.32
N ASN A 132 2.44 15.52 15.02
CA ASN A 132 1.13 15.24 14.45
C ASN A 132 1.13 13.86 13.81
N THR A 133 0.17 13.00 14.18
CA THR A 133 -0.07 11.74 13.47
C THR A 133 -0.32 12.04 12.00
N PRO A 134 0.47 11.49 11.07
CA PRO A 134 0.32 11.77 9.65
C PRO A 134 -1.09 11.35 9.18
N GLN A 135 -1.77 12.24 8.48
CA GLN A 135 -3.10 11.95 7.95
C GLN A 135 -2.96 11.10 6.69
N VAL A 136 -3.76 10.04 6.62
CA VAL A 136 -3.80 9.14 5.47
C VAL A 136 -4.96 9.55 4.59
N VAL A 137 -4.73 9.64 3.29
CA VAL A 137 -5.79 9.91 2.31
C VAL A 137 -5.76 8.86 1.22
N ILE A 138 -6.88 8.19 1.02
CA ILE A 138 -7.07 7.23 -0.06
C ILE A 138 -7.65 7.99 -1.26
N ILE A 139 -7.04 7.81 -2.43
CA ILE A 139 -7.59 8.23 -3.71
C ILE A 139 -8.19 6.98 -4.35
N SER A 140 -9.52 6.88 -4.49
CA SER A 140 -10.17 5.64 -4.97
C SER A 140 -10.85 5.79 -6.34
N GLU A 141 -10.79 4.72 -7.14
CA GLU A 141 -11.62 4.56 -8.35
C GLU A 141 -13.01 4.02 -8.04
N ALA A 142 -13.96 4.17 -8.98
CA ALA A 142 -15.34 3.71 -8.84
C ALA A 142 -15.52 2.17 -8.95
N LYS A 143 -14.44 1.39 -9.09
CA LYS A 143 -14.57 -0.08 -9.14
C LYS A 143 -14.98 -0.62 -7.78
N LEU A 144 -16.02 -1.46 -7.79
CA LEU A 144 -16.71 -1.93 -6.60
C LEU A 144 -15.78 -2.41 -5.48
N ALA A 145 -14.79 -3.26 -5.78
CA ALA A 145 -13.89 -3.78 -4.74
C ALA A 145 -13.07 -2.67 -4.08
N PHE A 146 -12.42 -1.84 -4.88
CA PHE A 146 -11.48 -0.82 -4.39
C PHE A 146 -12.20 0.36 -3.72
N SER A 147 -13.35 0.80 -4.25
CA SER A 147 -14.18 1.82 -3.59
C SER A 147 -14.78 1.29 -2.28
N LEU A 148 -15.30 0.05 -2.28
CA LEU A 148 -15.83 -0.58 -1.06
C LEU A 148 -14.74 -0.75 0.01
N TRP A 149 -13.54 -1.18 -0.38
CA TRP A 149 -12.41 -1.27 0.53
C TRP A 149 -12.02 0.10 1.10
N ALA A 150 -11.94 1.14 0.28
CA ALA A 150 -11.61 2.49 0.76
C ALA A 150 -12.65 2.99 1.78
N THR A 151 -13.94 2.76 1.52
CA THR A 151 -15.03 3.09 2.47
C THR A 151 -14.89 2.29 3.77
N GLN A 152 -14.63 0.99 3.70
CA GLN A 152 -14.41 0.16 4.90
C GLN A 152 -13.26 0.65 5.76
N VAL A 153 -12.15 1.01 5.13
CA VAL A 153 -10.97 1.53 5.81
C VAL A 153 -11.31 2.85 6.50
N VAL A 154 -11.99 3.76 5.80
CA VAL A 154 -12.45 5.03 6.40
C VAL A 154 -13.39 4.80 7.57
N ASP A 155 -14.39 3.93 7.42
CA ASP A 155 -15.35 3.61 8.48
C ASP A 155 -14.67 3.01 9.70
N PHE A 156 -13.73 2.08 9.49
CA PHE A 156 -12.95 1.44 10.55
C PHE A 156 -12.15 2.46 11.35
N PHE A 157 -11.39 3.32 10.67
CA PHE A 157 -10.53 4.28 11.35
C PHE A 157 -11.30 5.47 11.93
N THR A 158 -12.43 5.86 11.34
CA THR A 158 -13.34 6.87 11.91
C THR A 158 -13.82 6.45 13.31
N ARG A 159 -14.18 5.17 13.49
CA ARG A 159 -14.56 4.62 14.81
C ARG A 159 -13.41 4.69 15.83
N SER A 160 -12.17 4.51 15.36
CA SER A 160 -10.96 4.63 16.20
C SER A 160 -10.50 6.08 16.46
N LYS A 161 -11.20 7.09 15.92
CA LYS A 161 -10.81 8.51 15.91
C LYS A 161 -9.48 8.79 15.19
N THR A 162 -9.05 7.88 14.32
CA THR A 162 -7.88 8.08 13.45
C THR A 162 -8.31 8.87 12.21
N ARG A 163 -7.55 9.90 11.85
CA ARG A 163 -7.85 10.75 10.68
C ARG A 163 -7.45 10.05 9.40
N ILE A 164 -8.43 9.50 8.69
CA ILE A 164 -8.31 9.02 7.33
C ILE A 164 -9.42 9.61 6.48
N ALA A 165 -9.13 9.91 5.22
CA ALA A 165 -10.13 10.38 4.28
C ALA A 165 -10.08 9.55 2.98
N ASN A 166 -11.20 9.52 2.27
CA ASN A 166 -11.26 9.00 0.91
C ASN A 166 -11.66 10.13 -0.03
N VAL A 167 -10.92 10.30 -1.12
CA VAL A 167 -11.23 11.22 -2.21
C VAL A 167 -11.42 10.38 -3.47
N SER A 168 -12.60 10.42 -4.06
CA SER A 168 -12.88 9.68 -5.29
C SER A 168 -12.35 10.44 -6.50
N VAL A 169 -11.76 9.71 -7.46
CA VAL A 169 -11.50 10.24 -8.82
C VAL A 169 -12.70 10.06 -9.75
N GLU A 170 -13.81 9.52 -9.25
CA GLU A 170 -15.05 9.43 -10.00
C GLU A 170 -15.55 10.84 -10.39
N GLY A 171 -15.98 10.99 -11.63
CA GLY A 171 -16.38 12.28 -12.20
C GLY A 171 -15.22 13.12 -12.76
N ALA A 172 -13.95 12.81 -12.46
CA ALA A 172 -12.83 13.46 -13.14
C ALA A 172 -12.72 12.94 -14.58
N THR A 173 -12.77 13.85 -15.56
CA THR A 173 -12.83 13.50 -17.00
C THR A 173 -11.59 13.90 -17.78
N SER A 174 -10.75 14.77 -17.21
CA SER A 174 -9.53 15.28 -17.84
C SER A 174 -8.32 15.16 -16.91
N PRO A 175 -7.08 15.19 -17.44
CA PRO A 175 -5.86 15.30 -16.63
C PRO A 175 -5.90 16.45 -15.62
N GLN A 176 -6.51 17.59 -15.99
CA GLN A 176 -6.63 18.76 -15.12
C GLN A 176 -7.62 18.52 -13.98
N ASP A 177 -8.74 17.83 -14.20
CA ASP A 177 -9.66 17.46 -13.13
C ASP A 177 -9.00 16.47 -12.16
N ILE A 178 -8.22 15.52 -12.70
CA ILE A 178 -7.49 14.54 -11.91
C ILE A 178 -6.42 15.25 -11.07
N ALA A 179 -5.70 16.23 -11.62
CA ALA A 179 -4.75 17.03 -10.86
C ALA A 179 -5.41 17.76 -9.66
N LYS A 180 -6.65 18.27 -9.80
CA LYS A 180 -7.40 18.87 -8.70
C LYS A 180 -7.76 17.86 -7.60
N VAL A 181 -8.12 16.63 -7.98
CA VAL A 181 -8.39 15.55 -7.02
C VAL A 181 -7.13 15.24 -6.20
N TYR A 182 -5.98 15.17 -6.86
CA TYR A 182 -4.69 14.92 -6.21
C TYR A 182 -4.25 16.08 -5.32
N ASP A 183 -4.49 17.33 -5.73
CA ASP A 183 -4.25 18.51 -4.88
C ASP A 183 -5.13 18.48 -3.61
N THR A 184 -6.42 18.15 -3.77
CA THR A 184 -7.34 17.96 -2.65
C THR A 184 -6.85 16.87 -1.70
N ALA A 185 -6.43 15.72 -2.23
CA ALA A 185 -5.92 14.62 -1.43
C ALA A 185 -4.63 14.99 -0.69
N ALA A 186 -3.70 15.68 -1.34
CA ALA A 186 -2.46 16.15 -0.73
C ALA A 186 -2.73 17.20 0.36
N ALA A 187 -3.69 18.10 0.13
CA ALA A 187 -4.12 19.10 1.11
C ALA A 187 -4.73 18.45 2.36
N LEU A 188 -5.56 17.42 2.17
CA LEU A 188 -6.13 16.63 3.26
C LEU A 188 -5.06 15.82 4.00
N ALA A 189 -4.07 15.25 3.29
CA ALA A 189 -2.98 14.50 3.92
C ALA A 189 -2.06 15.42 4.74
N GLY A 190 -1.81 16.63 4.25
CA GLY A 190 -0.98 17.63 4.93
C GLY A 190 0.49 17.25 5.07
N SER A 191 1.24 18.04 5.85
CA SER A 191 2.67 17.83 6.10
C SER A 191 2.93 16.50 6.81
N GLY A 192 3.77 15.67 6.20
CA GLY A 192 4.05 14.31 6.67
C GLY A 192 2.92 13.31 6.37
N GLY A 193 1.85 13.71 5.68
CA GLY A 193 0.74 12.81 5.34
C GLY A 193 1.14 11.73 4.34
N ILE A 194 0.30 10.70 4.25
CA ILE A 194 0.47 9.59 3.30
C ILE A 194 -0.72 9.55 2.36
N VAL A 195 -0.46 9.42 1.06
CA VAL A 195 -1.50 9.24 0.05
C VAL A 195 -1.47 7.80 -0.45
N ILE A 196 -2.61 7.13 -0.42
CA ILE A 196 -2.78 5.78 -0.97
C ILE A 196 -3.55 5.92 -2.29
N ILE A 197 -2.90 5.64 -3.41
CA ILE A 197 -3.52 5.68 -4.73
C ILE A 197 -4.10 4.31 -5.04
N ASN A 198 -5.42 4.24 -4.95
CA ASN A 198 -6.27 3.09 -5.20
C ASN A 198 -7.09 3.29 -6.49
N ALA A 199 -6.44 3.77 -7.54
CA ALA A 199 -7.07 4.11 -8.80
C ALA A 199 -6.12 3.85 -9.96
N GLY A 200 -6.58 3.14 -10.99
CA GLY A 200 -5.80 2.91 -12.21
C GLY A 200 -5.00 1.61 -12.24
N HIS A 201 -4.30 1.40 -13.35
CA HIS A 201 -3.44 0.27 -13.62
C HIS A 201 -1.97 0.67 -13.77
N GLY A 202 -1.11 -0.31 -13.59
CA GLY A 202 0.31 -0.17 -13.82
C GLY A 202 0.80 -1.33 -14.67
N PHE A 203 1.68 -1.04 -15.62
CA PHE A 203 2.23 -2.06 -16.50
C PHE A 203 3.75 -1.95 -16.52
N PRO A 204 4.46 -3.06 -16.27
CA PRO A 204 5.90 -3.07 -16.41
C PRO A 204 6.29 -2.83 -17.87
N SER A 205 7.55 -2.46 -18.07
CA SER A 205 8.13 -2.45 -19.40
C SER A 205 8.01 -3.82 -20.08
N ALA A 206 7.46 -3.87 -21.30
CA ALA A 206 7.48 -5.09 -22.10
C ALA A 206 8.90 -5.46 -22.60
N THR A 207 9.81 -4.49 -22.63
CA THR A 207 11.20 -4.66 -23.09
C THR A 207 12.17 -4.95 -21.94
N GLY A 208 11.71 -4.97 -20.69
CA GLY A 208 12.57 -5.09 -19.51
C GLY A 208 13.43 -3.85 -19.21
N VAL A 209 13.32 -2.79 -20.02
CA VAL A 209 14.00 -1.52 -19.78
C VAL A 209 13.43 -0.86 -18.52
N ARG A 210 14.30 -0.53 -17.56
CA ARG A 210 13.89 -0.02 -16.25
C ARG A 210 13.14 1.31 -16.31
N ASP A 211 13.47 2.14 -17.28
CA ASP A 211 12.90 3.47 -17.48
C ASP A 211 11.59 3.44 -18.30
N ASP A 212 11.14 2.26 -18.70
CA ASP A 212 9.88 2.04 -19.41
C ASP A 212 8.78 1.54 -18.48
N GLY A 213 7.57 1.47 -19.03
CA GLY A 213 6.35 1.14 -18.31
C GLY A 213 5.40 2.33 -18.28
N ARG A 214 4.30 2.15 -17.56
CA ARG A 214 3.26 3.17 -17.39
C ARG A 214 2.51 3.00 -16.08
N LEU A 215 2.02 4.14 -15.58
CA LEU A 215 1.17 4.26 -14.40
C LEU A 215 -0.06 5.10 -14.75
N ASP A 216 -1.23 4.55 -14.47
CA ASP A 216 -2.47 5.32 -14.49
C ASP A 216 -2.66 6.03 -13.14
N LEU A 217 -2.97 7.32 -13.20
CA LEU A 217 -3.36 8.12 -12.03
C LEU A 217 -4.88 8.18 -11.85
N ALA A 218 -5.64 7.61 -12.79
CA ALA A 218 -7.09 7.55 -12.79
C ALA A 218 -7.60 6.33 -13.59
N PRO A 219 -8.80 5.81 -13.30
CA PRO A 219 -9.37 4.65 -13.99
C PRO A 219 -9.52 4.88 -15.49
N HIS A 220 -9.63 3.78 -16.24
CA HIS A 220 -9.90 3.79 -17.69
C HIS A 220 -8.92 4.65 -18.49
N GLN A 221 -7.64 4.68 -18.10
CA GLN A 221 -6.60 5.38 -18.83
C GLN A 221 -6.82 6.90 -18.95
N ARG A 222 -7.65 7.50 -18.08
CA ARG A 222 -7.99 8.94 -18.16
C ARG A 222 -6.84 9.89 -17.84
N PHE A 223 -5.81 9.40 -17.15
CA PHE A 223 -4.54 10.10 -17.05
C PHE A 223 -3.41 9.09 -16.86
N MET A 224 -2.74 8.76 -17.95
CA MET A 224 -1.63 7.83 -17.98
C MET A 224 -0.30 8.57 -18.05
N VAL A 225 0.63 8.17 -17.19
CA VAL A 225 2.00 8.66 -17.13
C VAL A 225 2.93 7.53 -17.56
N GLY A 226 3.73 7.79 -18.60
CA GLY A 226 4.67 6.82 -19.17
C GLY A 226 6.13 7.06 -18.77
N GLY A 227 6.94 6.03 -19.00
CA GLY A 227 8.40 6.07 -19.08
C GLY A 227 8.94 6.63 -20.42
N ARG A 228 10.22 6.35 -20.73
CA ARG A 228 10.95 6.96 -21.86
C ARG A 228 10.39 6.58 -23.24
N ASN A 229 10.06 5.31 -23.48
CA ASN A 229 9.71 4.83 -24.82
C ASN A 229 8.20 4.87 -25.13
N ASN A 230 7.41 5.66 -24.39
CA ASN A 230 5.97 5.75 -24.63
C ASN A 230 5.62 6.82 -25.66
N VAL A 231 4.56 6.55 -26.43
CA VAL A 231 3.98 7.51 -27.38
C VAL A 231 3.05 8.45 -26.61
N LEU A 232 3.20 9.75 -26.82
CA LEU A 232 2.37 10.77 -26.19
C LEU A 232 1.16 11.13 -27.05
N VAL A 233 0.08 11.60 -26.40
CA VAL A 233 -1.09 12.16 -27.10
C VAL A 233 -0.64 13.23 -28.11
N GLY A 234 -1.16 13.14 -29.33
CA GLY A 234 -0.82 14.06 -30.43
C GLY A 234 0.50 13.75 -31.14
N GLU A 235 1.23 12.70 -30.77
CA GLU A 235 2.31 12.13 -31.58
C GLU A 235 1.77 11.16 -32.63
N LYS A 236 2.53 11.01 -33.72
CA LYS A 236 2.29 9.97 -34.72
C LYS A 236 2.62 8.61 -34.12
N ASP A 237 1.81 7.61 -34.42
CA ASP A 237 2.06 6.25 -33.97
C ASP A 237 3.38 5.73 -34.57
N PRO A 238 4.18 4.97 -33.79
CA PRO A 238 5.38 4.35 -34.30
C PRO A 238 4.99 3.30 -35.35
N PRO A 239 5.87 3.05 -36.34
CA PRO A 239 5.60 2.08 -37.40
C PRO A 239 5.46 0.63 -36.90
N ASP A 240 5.91 0.32 -35.68
CA ASP A 240 5.74 -0.97 -35.02
C ASP A 240 4.99 -0.82 -33.69
N PRO A 241 3.72 -1.27 -33.60
CA PRO A 241 2.87 -1.11 -32.42
C PRO A 241 3.16 -2.20 -31.36
N GLN A 242 4.41 -2.37 -30.95
CA GLN A 242 4.79 -3.38 -29.93
C GLN A 242 4.07 -3.17 -28.58
N PHE A 243 3.51 -1.99 -28.31
CA PHE A 243 2.91 -1.63 -27.02
C PHE A 243 1.39 -1.40 -27.06
N GLY A 244 0.75 -1.72 -28.19
CA GLY A 244 -0.64 -1.35 -28.47
C GLY A 244 -0.80 0.17 -28.64
N ASN A 245 -1.91 0.60 -29.23
CA ASN A 245 -2.18 2.01 -29.58
C ASN A 245 -2.51 2.90 -28.35
N VAL A 246 -1.97 2.58 -27.18
CA VAL A 246 -2.28 3.27 -25.93
C VAL A 246 -1.34 4.47 -25.79
N LYS A 247 -1.86 5.67 -26.07
CA LYS A 247 -1.11 6.92 -25.98
C LYS A 247 -1.10 7.45 -24.54
N MET A 248 0.09 7.72 -24.01
CA MET A 248 0.24 8.32 -22.69
C MET A 248 -0.11 9.80 -22.75
N HIS A 249 -0.67 10.31 -21.66
CA HIS A 249 -0.97 11.74 -21.58
C HIS A 249 0.32 12.55 -21.41
N THR A 250 1.27 12.01 -20.65
CA THR A 250 2.60 12.58 -20.43
C THR A 250 3.64 11.50 -20.14
N SER A 251 4.91 11.87 -20.19
CA SER A 251 6.04 11.08 -19.67
C SER A 251 6.65 11.77 -18.45
N VAL A 252 7.17 10.99 -17.50
CA VAL A 252 7.98 11.55 -16.40
C VAL A 252 9.33 12.08 -16.87
N PHE A 253 9.76 11.72 -18.08
CA PHE A 253 11.00 12.18 -18.70
C PHE A 253 10.76 13.27 -19.75
N TYR A 254 9.54 13.81 -19.83
CA TYR A 254 9.16 14.76 -20.89
C TYR A 254 9.93 16.08 -20.84
N ASP A 255 10.41 16.46 -19.66
CA ASP A 255 11.26 17.63 -19.42
C ASP A 255 12.76 17.36 -19.61
N GLU A 256 13.15 16.13 -19.93
CA GLU A 256 14.54 15.77 -20.20
C GLU A 256 14.86 15.79 -21.69
N ASP A 257 16.11 16.10 -22.02
CA ASP A 257 16.66 15.88 -23.35
C ASP A 257 17.58 14.64 -23.34
N PRO A 258 17.06 13.44 -23.62
CA PRO A 258 17.88 12.24 -23.63
C PRO A 258 18.79 12.14 -24.87
N GLY A 259 18.81 13.14 -25.76
CA GLY A 259 19.54 13.08 -27.03
C GLY A 259 18.95 12.07 -28.04
N LEU A 260 17.80 11.46 -27.73
CA LEU A 260 17.14 10.50 -28.61
C LEU A 260 16.23 11.21 -29.63
N PRO A 261 16.22 10.74 -30.89
CA PRO A 261 15.53 11.41 -32.00
C PRO A 261 14.01 11.14 -32.10
N ARG A 262 13.42 10.34 -31.21
CA ARG A 262 12.08 9.73 -31.44
C ARG A 262 10.90 10.31 -30.65
N HIS A 263 11.12 11.22 -29.70
CA HIS A 263 10.03 11.66 -28.82
C HIS A 263 9.90 13.17 -28.80
N SER A 264 8.66 13.66 -28.73
CA SER A 264 8.37 15.04 -28.38
C SER A 264 8.97 15.33 -27.01
N LYS A 265 9.61 16.49 -26.93
CA LYS A 265 10.22 17.00 -25.72
C LYS A 265 9.52 18.30 -25.36
N LYS A 266 9.43 18.58 -24.06
CA LYS A 266 8.84 19.82 -23.57
C LYS A 266 9.42 21.05 -24.28
N ARG A 267 10.75 21.13 -24.37
CA ARG A 267 11.46 22.25 -25.01
C ARG A 267 11.05 22.41 -26.48
N ASP A 268 10.97 21.32 -27.24
CA ASP A 268 10.59 21.36 -28.64
C ASP A 268 9.14 21.80 -28.80
N ASP A 269 8.25 21.34 -27.93
CA ASP A 269 6.86 21.77 -27.92
C ASP A 269 6.65 23.23 -27.52
N GLU A 270 7.52 23.76 -26.66
CA GLU A 270 7.54 25.18 -26.28
C GLU A 270 8.14 26.08 -27.37
N THR A 271 9.05 25.55 -28.20
CA THR A 271 9.85 26.34 -29.15
C THR A 271 9.56 26.00 -30.61
N VAL A 272 9.92 24.80 -31.05
CA VAL A 272 9.87 24.33 -32.45
C VAL A 272 8.44 24.03 -32.89
N ASN A 273 7.69 23.25 -32.11
CA ASN A 273 6.31 22.86 -32.42
C ASN A 273 5.27 23.84 -31.85
N LYS A 274 5.71 25.05 -31.49
CA LYS A 274 4.88 26.05 -30.85
C LYS A 274 3.63 26.32 -31.69
N GLY A 275 2.46 26.14 -31.08
CA GLY A 275 1.17 26.37 -31.74
C GLY A 275 0.51 25.13 -32.34
N ALA A 276 1.25 24.04 -32.57
CA ALA A 276 0.70 22.78 -33.04
C ALA A 276 -0.28 22.21 -32.00
N SER A 277 -1.40 21.64 -32.45
CA SER A 277 -2.45 21.10 -31.56
C SER A 277 -1.93 19.99 -30.65
N GLY A 278 -1.10 19.07 -31.18
CA GLY A 278 -0.45 18.02 -30.41
C GLY A 278 0.48 18.57 -29.32
N ALA A 279 1.27 19.61 -29.65
CA ALA A 279 2.16 20.25 -28.68
C ALA A 279 1.37 20.94 -27.56
N LYS A 280 0.30 21.65 -27.89
CA LYS A 280 -0.61 22.26 -26.89
C LYS A 280 -1.19 21.21 -25.95
N ALA A 281 -1.63 20.06 -26.47
CA ALA A 281 -2.18 18.98 -25.66
C ALA A 281 -1.14 18.37 -24.72
N ARG A 282 0.08 18.06 -25.20
CA ARG A 282 1.15 17.51 -24.36
C ARG A 282 1.60 18.48 -23.29
N LEU A 283 1.75 19.77 -23.61
CA LEU A 283 2.07 20.80 -22.63
C LEU A 283 0.97 20.94 -21.56
N ALA A 284 -0.31 20.91 -21.94
CA ALA A 284 -1.42 20.95 -20.99
C ALA A 284 -1.46 19.71 -20.08
N ASN A 285 -1.18 18.53 -20.61
CA ASN A 285 -1.11 17.29 -19.84
C ASN A 285 0.09 17.27 -18.89
N PHE A 286 1.26 17.73 -19.36
CA PHE A 286 2.44 17.86 -18.52
C PHE A 286 2.22 18.89 -17.40
N ALA A 287 1.56 20.02 -17.68
CA ALA A 287 1.20 21.00 -16.65
C ALA A 287 0.29 20.41 -15.58
N ALA A 288 -0.64 19.52 -15.95
CA ALA A 288 -1.47 18.80 -14.98
C ALA A 288 -0.64 17.86 -14.10
N TYR A 289 0.31 17.11 -14.68
CA TYR A 289 1.22 16.24 -13.93
C TYR A 289 2.16 17.03 -13.01
N ASP A 290 2.73 18.13 -13.51
CA ASP A 290 3.56 19.04 -12.72
C ASP A 290 2.77 19.65 -11.55
N SER A 291 1.50 19.96 -11.74
CA SER A 291 0.63 20.41 -10.64
C SER A 291 0.54 19.36 -9.52
N ILE A 292 0.39 18.08 -9.86
CA ILE A 292 0.40 16.99 -8.86
C ILE A 292 1.75 16.95 -8.12
N CYS A 293 2.86 17.01 -8.86
CA CYS A 293 4.21 17.03 -8.31
C CYS A 293 4.41 18.18 -7.32
N ARG A 294 3.99 19.39 -7.70
CA ARG A 294 4.07 20.59 -6.86
C ARG A 294 3.19 20.47 -5.62
N SER A 295 1.97 19.94 -5.72
CA SER A 295 1.10 19.70 -4.57
C SER A 295 1.77 18.75 -3.58
N PHE A 296 2.31 17.61 -4.03
CA PHE A 296 2.96 16.64 -3.15
C PHE A 296 4.19 17.23 -2.43
N LYS A 297 5.05 17.94 -3.17
CA LYS A 297 6.22 18.65 -2.62
C LYS A 297 5.86 19.74 -1.62
N THR A 298 4.91 20.60 -1.98
CA THR A 298 4.48 21.73 -1.13
C THR A 298 3.84 21.26 0.16
N LYS A 299 3.06 20.17 0.07
CA LYS A 299 2.47 19.53 1.24
C LYS A 299 3.44 18.63 1.99
N LYS A 300 4.69 18.45 1.53
CA LYS A 300 5.72 17.64 2.19
C LYS A 300 5.19 16.27 2.60
N LEU A 301 4.57 15.57 1.65
CA LEU A 301 4.05 14.23 1.90
C LEU A 301 5.18 13.31 2.38
N HIS A 302 4.87 12.44 3.35
CA HIS A 302 5.81 11.44 3.83
C HIS A 302 6.01 10.32 2.81
N GLY A 303 4.96 9.96 2.09
CA GLY A 303 5.06 8.98 1.01
C GLY A 303 3.75 8.72 0.31
N VAL A 304 3.85 8.01 -0.82
CA VAL A 304 2.71 7.59 -1.62
C VAL A 304 2.73 6.09 -1.79
N VAL A 305 1.60 5.42 -1.55
CA VAL A 305 1.42 3.99 -1.80
C VAL A 305 0.60 3.79 -3.06
N LEU A 306 1.13 3.09 -4.05
CA LEU A 306 0.43 2.70 -5.26
C LEU A 306 -0.17 1.30 -5.04
N LEU A 307 -1.49 1.22 -4.83
CA LEU A 307 -2.22 -0.04 -4.84
C LEU A 307 -2.51 -0.53 -6.26
N THR A 308 -2.02 0.19 -7.28
CA THR A 308 -2.15 -0.14 -8.68
C THR A 308 -1.14 -1.23 -9.10
N CYS A 309 -1.45 -1.96 -10.16
CA CYS A 309 -0.78 -3.21 -10.54
C CYS A 309 0.74 -3.07 -10.80
N ARG A 310 1.54 -4.14 -10.55
CA ARG A 310 2.89 -4.51 -11.07
C ARG A 310 3.97 -3.42 -11.35
N VAL A 311 3.77 -2.18 -10.91
CA VAL A 311 4.69 -1.04 -11.18
C VAL A 311 6.06 -1.23 -10.55
N GLY A 312 6.17 -2.08 -9.54
CA GLY A 312 7.42 -2.38 -8.86
C GLY A 312 8.54 -2.90 -9.80
N GLN A 313 8.18 -3.42 -10.98
CA GLN A 313 9.13 -3.90 -11.97
C GLN A 313 9.73 -2.77 -12.85
N SER A 314 9.04 -1.62 -12.97
CA SER A 314 9.49 -0.44 -13.73
C SER A 314 10.31 0.52 -12.85
N SER A 315 11.42 0.02 -12.30
CA SER A 315 12.15 0.72 -11.23
C SER A 315 12.71 2.09 -11.60
N GLY A 316 13.06 2.33 -12.87
CA GLY A 316 13.59 3.60 -13.36
C GLY A 316 12.48 4.66 -13.49
N LEU A 317 11.37 4.29 -14.12
CA LEU A 317 10.13 5.08 -14.12
C LEU A 317 9.74 5.49 -12.69
N MET A 318 9.74 4.53 -11.76
CA MET A 318 9.28 4.79 -10.40
C MET A 318 10.23 5.62 -9.55
N ARG A 319 11.55 5.48 -9.73
CA ARG A 319 12.51 6.42 -9.13
C ARG A 319 12.30 7.85 -9.64
N LYS A 320 12.07 8.02 -10.94
CA LYS A 320 11.80 9.34 -11.52
C LYS A 320 10.50 9.94 -10.98
N VAL A 321 9.43 9.15 -10.86
CA VAL A 321 8.17 9.57 -10.20
C VAL A 321 8.44 10.01 -8.76
N ALA A 322 9.13 9.19 -7.94
CA ALA A 322 9.44 9.52 -6.55
C ALA A 322 10.24 10.83 -6.44
N THR A 323 11.26 11.01 -7.29
CA THR A 323 12.04 12.26 -7.37
C THR A 323 11.17 13.47 -7.73
N GLN A 324 10.29 13.34 -8.73
CA GLN A 324 9.41 14.42 -9.16
C GLN A 324 8.32 14.75 -8.14
N TRP A 325 7.80 13.75 -7.44
CA TRP A 325 6.84 13.91 -6.35
C TRP A 325 7.47 14.41 -5.05
N GLY A 326 8.80 14.28 -4.91
CA GLY A 326 9.55 14.73 -3.75
C GLY A 326 9.26 13.94 -2.48
N CYS A 327 8.80 12.69 -2.61
CA CYS A 327 8.57 11.78 -1.50
C CYS A 327 8.73 10.32 -1.95
N PRO A 328 9.04 9.40 -1.03
CA PRO A 328 9.09 7.97 -1.32
C PRO A 328 7.79 7.45 -1.94
N VAL A 329 7.92 6.59 -2.94
CA VAL A 329 6.80 5.90 -3.58
C VAL A 329 6.92 4.41 -3.31
N ILE A 330 5.83 3.80 -2.87
CA ILE A 330 5.75 2.39 -2.58
C ILE A 330 4.89 1.73 -3.65
N GLY A 331 5.43 0.72 -4.32
CA GLY A 331 4.71 -0.06 -5.32
C GLY A 331 4.85 -1.57 -5.09
N TYR A 332 4.07 -2.35 -5.82
CA TYR A 332 4.07 -3.83 -5.75
C TYR A 332 4.64 -4.40 -7.05
N GLN A 333 5.44 -5.47 -6.96
CA GLN A 333 5.88 -6.21 -8.16
C GLN A 333 4.78 -7.13 -8.68
N ARG A 334 3.93 -7.65 -7.80
CA ARG A 334 2.69 -8.36 -8.13
C ARG A 334 1.53 -7.38 -8.22
N LYS A 335 0.43 -7.83 -8.83
CA LYS A 335 -0.80 -7.05 -8.88
C LYS A 335 -1.46 -7.10 -7.50
N VAL A 336 -2.00 -5.97 -7.02
CA VAL A 336 -2.97 -5.99 -5.92
C VAL A 336 -4.35 -6.30 -6.51
N VAL A 337 -5.02 -7.28 -5.93
CA VAL A 337 -6.35 -7.77 -6.29
C VAL A 337 -7.34 -7.32 -5.22
N GLY A 338 -8.48 -6.82 -5.66
CA GLY A 338 -9.64 -6.58 -4.80
C GLY A 338 -10.70 -7.65 -5.02
N GLU A 339 -11.07 -8.35 -3.96
CA GLU A 339 -12.17 -9.32 -3.97
C GLU A 339 -13.34 -8.74 -3.19
N VAL A 340 -14.57 -9.03 -3.64
CA VAL A 340 -15.80 -8.67 -2.92
C VAL A 340 -16.44 -9.93 -2.36
N THR A 341 -16.50 -10.03 -1.05
CA THR A 341 -17.19 -11.09 -0.33
C THR A 341 -18.60 -10.64 0.05
N ARG A 342 -19.57 -11.53 -0.08
CA ARG A 342 -20.97 -11.30 0.31
C ARG A 342 -21.38 -12.34 1.33
N ASP A 343 -21.69 -11.90 2.54
CA ASP A 343 -22.11 -12.76 3.64
C ASP A 343 -23.65 -12.85 3.65
N PHE A 344 -24.17 -14.07 3.72
CA PHE A 344 -25.61 -14.33 3.74
C PHE A 344 -26.02 -15.06 5.03
N ILE A 345 -27.21 -14.75 5.53
CA ILE A 345 -27.93 -15.58 6.51
C ILE A 345 -29.17 -16.13 5.78
N GLY A 346 -29.17 -17.43 5.51
CA GLY A 346 -30.12 -18.03 4.57
C GLY A 346 -29.96 -17.41 3.18
N LYS A 347 -31.04 -16.81 2.66
CA LYS A 347 -31.03 -16.09 1.36
C LYS A 347 -30.81 -14.57 1.49
N LYS A 348 -30.75 -14.04 2.71
CA LYS A 348 -30.64 -12.60 2.94
C LYS A 348 -29.18 -12.18 2.95
N LEU A 349 -28.81 -11.24 2.08
CA LEU A 349 -27.51 -10.57 2.12
C LEU A 349 -27.43 -9.75 3.42
N VAL A 350 -26.43 -10.03 4.25
CA VAL A 350 -26.23 -9.36 5.53
C VAL A 350 -25.09 -8.36 5.45
N LYS A 351 -24.05 -8.67 4.68
CA LYS A 351 -22.87 -7.83 4.59
C LYS A 351 -22.17 -8.00 3.25
N THR A 352 -21.71 -6.90 2.69
CA THR A 352 -20.77 -6.90 1.57
C THR A 352 -19.45 -6.37 2.09
N ARG A 353 -18.38 -7.09 1.81
CA ARG A 353 -17.02 -6.70 2.19
C ARG A 353 -16.11 -6.72 0.98
N SER A 354 -15.05 -5.92 0.99
CA SER A 354 -13.94 -6.07 0.08
C SER A 354 -12.63 -6.27 0.82
N ARG A 355 -11.76 -7.11 0.25
CA ARG A 355 -10.42 -7.38 0.72
C ARG A 355 -9.44 -7.11 -0.39
N LEU A 356 -8.32 -6.46 -0.06
CA LEU A 356 -7.17 -6.33 -0.94
C LEU A 356 -6.08 -7.35 -0.56
N PHE A 357 -5.47 -7.96 -1.56
CA PHE A 357 -4.34 -8.88 -1.40
C PHE A 357 -3.48 -8.92 -2.66
N ALA A 358 -2.26 -9.41 -2.56
CA ALA A 358 -1.36 -9.59 -3.69
C ALA A 358 -1.76 -10.83 -4.51
N GLU A 359 -1.72 -10.68 -5.84
CA GLU A 359 -2.02 -11.74 -6.80
C GLU A 359 -1.18 -13.01 -6.53
N GLY A 360 -1.84 -14.16 -6.58
CA GLY A 360 -1.25 -15.46 -6.26
C GLY A 360 -1.46 -15.90 -4.80
N ASP A 361 -1.83 -14.99 -3.88
CA ASP A 361 -2.12 -15.35 -2.50
C ASP A 361 -3.52 -15.99 -2.39
N GLY A 362 -3.56 -17.29 -2.11
CA GLY A 362 -4.81 -18.04 -1.92
C GLY A 362 -5.53 -17.68 -0.62
N PRO A 363 -6.84 -17.96 -0.48
CA PRO A 363 -7.60 -17.62 0.71
C PRO A 363 -6.95 -18.13 2.00
N GLY A 364 -6.73 -17.23 2.96
CA GLY A 364 -6.08 -17.54 4.24
C GLY A 364 -4.55 -17.63 4.18
N THR A 365 -3.92 -17.34 3.04
CA THR A 365 -2.46 -17.41 2.86
C THR A 365 -1.90 -16.06 2.43
N GLY A 366 -0.61 -15.83 2.71
CA GLY A 366 0.08 -14.59 2.34
C GLY A 366 -0.69 -13.36 2.82
N THR A 367 -0.97 -12.44 1.90
CA THR A 367 -1.75 -11.23 2.17
C THR A 367 -3.27 -11.42 2.01
N ASN A 368 -3.74 -12.56 1.50
CA ASN A 368 -5.17 -12.85 1.37
C ASN A 368 -5.76 -13.38 2.67
N VAL A 369 -5.73 -12.51 3.68
CA VAL A 369 -6.22 -12.77 5.03
C VAL A 369 -7.26 -11.70 5.42
N PRO A 370 -8.08 -11.91 6.47
CA PRO A 370 -9.10 -10.95 6.89
C PRO A 370 -8.60 -9.52 7.08
N MET A 371 -7.32 -9.34 7.42
CA MET A 371 -6.68 -8.02 7.57
C MET A 371 -6.69 -7.19 6.28
N GLY A 372 -6.72 -7.81 5.11
CA GLY A 372 -6.82 -7.09 3.83
C GLY A 372 -8.14 -6.32 3.66
N GLU A 373 -9.12 -6.48 4.55
CA GLU A 373 -10.35 -5.67 4.58
C GLU A 373 -10.15 -4.25 5.10
N ILE A 374 -9.05 -4.02 5.84
CA ILE A 374 -8.77 -2.76 6.56
C ILE A 374 -7.32 -2.29 6.39
N PHE A 375 -6.44 -3.14 5.85
CA PHE A 375 -5.05 -2.82 5.55
C PHE A 375 -4.72 -3.02 4.09
N ILE A 376 -3.74 -2.25 3.61
CA ILE A 376 -3.08 -2.54 2.35
C ILE A 376 -2.37 -3.90 2.46
N PRO A 377 -2.20 -4.65 1.36
CA PRO A 377 -1.43 -5.88 1.39
C PRO A 377 -0.01 -5.57 1.85
N LEU A 378 0.42 -6.11 2.99
CA LEU A 378 1.81 -6.04 3.43
C LEU A 378 2.59 -7.15 2.76
N ALA A 379 2.71 -7.00 1.44
CA ALA A 379 3.26 -8.02 0.59
C ALA A 379 4.77 -7.96 0.60
N ASN A 380 5.35 -9.12 0.41
CA ASN A 380 6.76 -9.29 0.46
C ASN A 380 7.45 -8.61 -0.77
N ASP A 381 6.74 -8.53 -1.88
CA ASP A 381 7.17 -7.88 -3.11
C ASP A 381 6.89 -6.37 -3.18
N MET A 382 6.67 -5.70 -2.03
CA MET A 382 6.63 -4.25 -1.96
C MET A 382 8.03 -3.65 -2.17
N VAL A 383 8.12 -2.59 -2.98
CA VAL A 383 9.36 -1.88 -3.29
C VAL A 383 9.20 -0.41 -2.96
N ILE A 384 10.19 0.16 -2.28
CA ILE A 384 10.26 1.59 -1.97
C ILE A 384 11.22 2.26 -2.96
N PHE A 385 10.70 3.24 -3.68
CA PHE A 385 11.45 4.11 -4.58
C PHE A 385 11.70 5.45 -3.89
N LYS A 386 12.94 5.93 -3.97
CA LYS A 386 13.38 7.21 -3.40
C LYS A 386 13.97 8.07 -4.51
#